data_AF-A0A7C5ZLT5-F1
#
_entry.id   AF-A0A7C5ZLT5-F1
#
_cell.length_a   1.000
_cell.length_b   1.000
_cell.length_c   1.000
_cell.angle_alpha   90.00
_cell.angle_beta   90.00
_cell.angle_gamma   90.00
#
_symmetry.space_group_name_H-M   'P 1'
#
loop_
_entity.id
_entity.type
_entity.pdbx_description
1 polymer ?
#
loop_
_entity_poly.entity_id
_entity_poly.type
_entity_poly.pdbx_seq_one_letter_code
_entity_poly.pdbx_strand_id
1 'polypeptide(L)'
;MEGRSPAESAVVLSQAMMPTDANQFGYVHGGAIMRLVDTAAALVAMRHCRGRVATVAVDGFRFMAPSRVGDLVTARARLTDVGHTSMEVEVDVEIENPVTGQRARTSFAHVVMVSLSVDGRPTPAPPLLVITEDEIRRQREARARRRRREAERRASTLAQQPEPDSIPPAGRPVVVGHRGAAGHAPENTMVAFERGLALGADVVECDVHLTSDGHLVVIHDDTVDRTTNGTGPVRALTLEQIRNLDAGSWRGPEFAGARVPTLSELLDFVRGRCRIAIEVKPEHGSSPRDGAIERALAECLRAAGMARDAFVISFDHAVVKRVRSLCPEVTAGVLYVARPIDPVAMARAASARLLMPMWELVTPELVAEAHEAGMLVFPWTPNDSAAIGWLLSIGVDGVGSDYPDRVRAALSAVGREK
;
A
#
# COMPACT_ATOMS: atom_id res chain seq x y z
N MET A 1 -2.07 39.08 1.14
CA MET A 1 -2.62 39.30 -0.21
C MET A 1 -4.12 39.27 -0.09
N GLU A 2 -4.80 40.21 -0.75
CA GLU A 2 -6.26 40.24 -0.81
C GLU A 2 -6.78 39.01 -1.57
N GLY A 3 -7.85 38.39 -1.06
CA GLY A 3 -8.44 37.21 -1.68
C GLY A 3 -9.17 37.56 -2.98
N ARG A 4 -9.37 36.57 -3.84
CA ARG A 4 -10.12 36.75 -5.11
C ARG A 4 -11.11 35.61 -5.32
N SER A 5 -12.20 35.92 -6.00
CA SER A 5 -13.21 34.95 -6.39
C SER A 5 -12.77 34.11 -7.61
N PRO A 6 -13.35 32.91 -7.81
CA PRO A 6 -13.14 32.13 -9.03
C PRO A 6 -13.44 32.91 -10.32
N ALA A 7 -14.48 33.75 -10.30
CA ALA A 7 -14.92 34.51 -11.48
C ALA A 7 -13.87 35.53 -11.96
N GLU A 8 -13.15 36.18 -11.04
CA GLU A 8 -12.12 37.18 -11.37
C GLU A 8 -10.93 36.61 -12.14
N SER A 9 -10.67 35.31 -11.98
CA SER A 9 -9.55 34.62 -12.63
C SER A 9 -9.97 33.71 -13.76
N ALA A 10 -11.28 33.47 -13.95
CA ALA A 10 -11.79 32.55 -14.97
C ALA A 10 -11.33 32.92 -16.38
N VAL A 11 -11.09 31.90 -17.20
CA VAL A 11 -10.61 32.02 -18.58
C VAL A 11 -11.46 31.12 -19.47
N VAL A 12 -11.81 31.63 -20.64
CA VAL A 12 -12.32 30.85 -21.76
C VAL A 12 -11.35 31.03 -22.90
N LEU A 13 -10.86 29.93 -23.45
CA LEU A 13 -9.93 29.93 -24.57
C LEU A 13 -10.50 29.03 -25.67
N SER A 14 -10.70 29.60 -26.85
CA SER A 14 -11.24 28.91 -28.01
C SER A 14 -10.23 28.90 -29.14
N GLN A 15 -10.03 27.75 -29.77
CA GLN A 15 -9.11 27.58 -30.89
C GLN A 15 -9.77 26.73 -31.98
N ALA A 16 -9.73 27.20 -33.22
CA ALA A 16 -10.08 26.39 -34.38
C ALA A 16 -8.96 25.38 -34.65
N MET A 17 -9.32 24.11 -34.83
CA MET A 17 -8.34 23.04 -35.02
C MET A 17 -7.86 22.99 -36.46
N MET A 18 -6.55 23.14 -36.64
CA MET A 18 -5.92 23.23 -37.95
C MET A 18 -5.35 21.87 -38.39
N PRO A 19 -5.03 21.68 -39.68
CA PRO A 19 -4.37 20.46 -40.15
C PRO A 19 -3.09 20.10 -39.38
N THR A 20 -2.34 21.09 -38.90
CA THR A 20 -1.14 20.91 -38.08
C THR A 20 -1.42 20.34 -36.68
N ASP A 21 -2.66 20.45 -36.19
CA ASP A 21 -3.07 19.90 -34.90
C ASP A 21 -3.56 18.45 -35.03
N ALA A 22 -3.69 17.91 -36.24
CA ALA A 22 -4.33 16.62 -36.50
C ALA A 22 -3.41 15.60 -37.20
N ASN A 23 -3.76 14.33 -37.06
CA ASN A 23 -3.10 13.24 -37.77
C ASN A 23 -3.55 13.18 -39.25
N GLN A 24 -2.93 12.30 -40.02
CA GLN A 24 -3.22 12.12 -41.45
C GLN A 24 -4.69 11.72 -41.77
N PHE A 25 -5.46 11.29 -40.77
CA PHE A 25 -6.88 10.93 -40.91
C PHE A 25 -7.82 12.08 -40.52
N GLY A 26 -7.27 13.27 -40.22
CA GLY A 26 -8.05 14.46 -39.86
C GLY A 26 -8.51 14.51 -38.41
N TYR A 27 -8.05 13.61 -37.54
CA TYR A 27 -8.34 13.63 -36.11
C TYR A 27 -7.29 14.43 -35.34
N VAL A 28 -7.75 15.36 -34.50
CA VAL A 28 -6.90 16.22 -33.68
C VAL A 28 -6.12 15.37 -32.67
N HIS A 29 -4.83 15.63 -32.56
CA HIS A 29 -3.97 14.98 -31.59
C HIS A 29 -4.39 15.37 -30.17
N GLY A 30 -4.47 14.39 -29.27
CA GLY A 30 -4.75 14.66 -27.86
C GLY A 30 -3.78 15.65 -27.22
N GLY A 31 -2.51 15.65 -27.65
CA GLY A 31 -1.50 16.62 -27.21
C GLY A 31 -1.83 18.08 -27.54
N ALA A 32 -2.52 18.35 -28.66
CA ALA A 32 -2.96 19.69 -29.01
C ALA A 32 -4.04 20.19 -28.04
N ILE A 33 -4.99 19.32 -27.67
CA ILE A 33 -6.03 19.61 -26.68
C ILE A 33 -5.40 19.78 -25.29
N MET A 34 -4.46 18.92 -24.90
CA MET A 34 -3.76 19.02 -23.62
C MET A 34 -2.98 20.34 -23.50
N ARG A 35 -2.32 20.79 -24.56
CA ARG A 35 -1.65 22.10 -24.61
C ARG A 35 -2.64 23.25 -24.39
N LEU A 36 -3.84 23.16 -24.97
CA LEU A 36 -4.91 24.13 -24.77
C LEU A 36 -5.36 24.18 -23.30
N VAL A 37 -5.54 23.01 -22.69
CA VAL A 37 -5.94 22.85 -21.28
C VAL A 37 -4.89 23.44 -20.34
N ASP A 38 -3.61 23.11 -20.55
CA ASP A 38 -2.49 23.64 -19.76
C ASP A 38 -2.39 25.16 -19.89
N THR A 39 -2.52 25.68 -21.12
CA THR A 39 -2.52 27.14 -21.37
C THR A 39 -3.67 27.84 -20.65
N ALA A 40 -4.89 27.30 -20.73
CA ALA A 40 -6.05 27.87 -20.04
C ALA A 40 -5.85 27.86 -18.51
N ALA A 41 -5.34 26.74 -17.96
CA ALA A 41 -5.07 26.62 -16.54
C ALA A 41 -3.99 27.61 -16.06
N ALA A 42 -2.91 27.75 -16.84
CA ALA A 42 -1.86 28.70 -16.57
C ALA A 42 -2.36 30.14 -16.57
N LEU A 43 -3.18 30.52 -17.54
CA LEU A 43 -3.77 31.87 -17.60
C LEU A 43 -4.66 32.17 -16.39
N VAL A 44 -5.49 31.22 -15.94
CA VAL A 44 -6.28 31.38 -14.71
C VAL A 44 -5.37 31.61 -13.50
N ALA A 45 -4.37 30.75 -13.34
CA ALA A 45 -3.45 30.83 -12.21
C ALA A 45 -2.63 32.13 -12.23
N MET A 46 -2.15 32.58 -13.39
CA MET A 46 -1.46 33.86 -13.57
C MET A 46 -2.38 35.04 -13.28
N ARG A 47 -3.64 35.01 -13.73
CA ARG A 47 -4.64 36.04 -13.39
C ARG A 47 -4.87 36.10 -11.89
N HIS A 48 -4.89 34.96 -11.21
CA HIS A 48 -5.11 34.88 -9.77
C HIS A 48 -3.90 35.40 -8.96
N CYS A 49 -2.69 34.89 -9.22
CA CYS A 49 -1.51 35.26 -8.44
C CYS A 49 -0.79 36.53 -8.93
N ARG A 50 -1.07 37.01 -10.15
CA ARG A 50 -0.32 38.07 -10.84
C ARG A 50 1.19 37.79 -10.90
N GLY A 51 1.55 36.53 -11.17
CA GLY A 51 2.92 36.05 -11.13
C GLY A 51 3.19 34.91 -12.11
N ARG A 52 4.43 34.40 -12.07
CA ARG A 52 4.82 33.21 -12.83
C ARG A 52 4.19 31.98 -12.18
N VAL A 53 3.84 31.00 -13.01
CA VAL A 53 3.26 29.74 -12.56
C VAL A 53 3.89 28.58 -13.29
N ALA A 54 3.87 27.40 -12.69
CA ALA A 54 4.23 26.15 -13.35
C ALA A 54 3.22 25.05 -13.03
N THR A 55 2.97 24.18 -14.00
CA THR A 55 2.13 22.99 -13.84
C THR A 55 2.92 21.92 -13.11
N VAL A 56 2.37 21.38 -12.01
CA VAL A 56 3.04 20.37 -11.17
C VAL A 56 2.31 19.03 -11.10
N ALA A 57 1.04 19.00 -11.50
CA ALA A 57 0.25 17.78 -11.64
C ALA A 57 -0.97 18.03 -12.55
N VAL A 58 -1.43 16.99 -13.22
CA VAL A 58 -2.69 16.97 -13.97
C VAL A 58 -3.46 15.71 -13.58
N ASP A 59 -4.61 15.88 -12.94
CA ASP A 59 -5.45 14.79 -12.47
C ASP A 59 -6.54 14.46 -13.49
N GLY A 60 -6.46 13.25 -14.02
CA GLY A 60 -7.51 12.62 -14.83
C GLY A 60 -7.78 13.38 -16.12
N PHE A 61 -7.14 12.96 -17.21
CA PHE A 61 -7.45 13.43 -18.55
C PHE A 61 -8.19 12.31 -19.30
N ARG A 62 -9.44 12.55 -19.72
CA ARG A 62 -10.23 11.59 -20.51
C ARG A 62 -10.66 12.20 -21.83
N PHE A 63 -10.48 11.46 -22.91
CA PHE A 63 -11.02 11.81 -24.23
C PHE A 63 -12.36 11.09 -24.40
N MET A 64 -13.46 11.84 -24.33
CA MET A 64 -14.83 11.33 -24.41
C MET A 64 -15.37 11.35 -25.84
N ALA A 65 -14.89 12.29 -26.67
CA ALA A 65 -15.25 12.41 -28.07
C ALA A 65 -14.03 12.80 -28.91
N PRO A 66 -13.90 12.29 -30.15
CA PRO A 66 -12.84 12.71 -31.05
C PRO A 66 -13.12 14.11 -31.62
N SER A 67 -12.09 14.94 -31.72
CA SER A 67 -12.13 16.23 -32.44
C SER A 67 -11.51 16.08 -33.83
N ARG A 68 -12.02 16.83 -34.80
CA ARG A 68 -11.57 16.85 -36.19
C ARG A 68 -11.02 18.21 -36.59
N VAL A 69 -10.23 18.23 -37.66
CA VAL A 69 -9.84 19.48 -38.32
C VAL A 69 -11.09 20.30 -38.66
N GLY A 70 -11.06 21.59 -38.34
CA GLY A 70 -12.17 22.53 -38.53
C GLY A 70 -13.11 22.66 -37.33
N ASP A 71 -13.02 21.77 -36.33
CA ASP A 71 -13.77 21.95 -35.07
C ASP A 71 -13.21 23.14 -34.28
N LEU A 72 -14.10 23.84 -33.58
CA LEU A 72 -13.76 24.83 -32.57
C LEU A 72 -13.66 24.14 -31.21
N VAL A 73 -12.46 24.08 -30.63
CA VAL A 73 -12.24 23.57 -29.27
C VAL A 73 -12.28 24.73 -28.30
N THR A 74 -13.13 24.66 -27.29
CA THR A 74 -13.26 25.67 -26.23
C THR A 74 -12.93 25.07 -24.86
N ALA A 75 -11.86 25.57 -24.24
CA ALA A 75 -11.46 25.26 -22.88
C ALA A 75 -11.96 26.34 -21.92
N ARG A 76 -12.80 25.96 -20.94
CA ARG A 76 -13.32 26.83 -19.88
C ARG A 76 -12.63 26.45 -18.58
N ALA A 77 -11.84 27.37 -18.04
CA ALA A 77 -11.00 27.13 -16.88
C ALA A 77 -11.37 28.04 -15.70
N ARG A 78 -11.34 27.50 -14.48
CA ARG A 78 -11.59 28.24 -13.24
C ARG A 78 -10.88 27.61 -12.05
N LEU A 79 -10.58 28.41 -11.02
CA LEU A 79 -10.04 27.90 -9.76
C LEU A 79 -11.10 27.14 -8.95
N THR A 80 -10.66 26.04 -8.32
CA THR A 80 -11.47 25.25 -7.39
C THR A 80 -10.89 25.25 -5.98
N ASP A 81 -9.57 25.29 -5.80
CA ASP A 81 -8.91 25.42 -4.48
C ASP A 81 -7.59 26.18 -4.60
N VAL A 82 -7.21 26.84 -3.51
CA VAL A 82 -5.89 27.47 -3.36
C VAL A 82 -5.31 27.06 -2.01
N GLY A 83 -4.12 26.47 -2.06
CA GLY A 83 -3.28 26.15 -0.90
C GLY A 83 -2.35 27.31 -0.55
N HIS A 84 -1.21 27.02 0.08
CA HIS A 84 -0.23 28.07 0.39
C HIS A 84 0.40 28.64 -0.90
N THR A 85 1.00 27.77 -1.73
CA THR A 85 1.63 28.15 -3.01
C THR A 85 0.97 27.52 -4.23
N SER A 86 0.13 26.50 -4.01
CA SER A 86 -0.52 25.70 -5.05
C SER A 86 -1.94 26.18 -5.34
N MET A 87 -2.39 26.00 -6.58
CA MET A 87 -3.71 26.38 -7.07
C MET A 87 -4.26 25.23 -7.92
N GLU A 88 -5.43 24.69 -7.60
CA GLU A 88 -6.11 23.70 -8.43
C GLU A 88 -7.08 24.41 -9.38
N VAL A 89 -6.91 24.16 -10.67
CA VAL A 89 -7.74 24.71 -11.76
C VAL A 89 -8.50 23.58 -12.42
N GLU A 90 -9.82 23.71 -12.46
CA GLU A 90 -10.70 22.85 -13.23
C GLU A 90 -10.78 23.37 -14.66
N VAL A 91 -10.64 22.48 -15.66
CA VAL A 91 -10.75 22.81 -17.08
C VAL A 91 -11.76 21.88 -17.76
N ASP A 92 -12.80 22.49 -18.32
CA ASP A 92 -13.82 21.83 -19.13
C ASP A 92 -13.59 22.09 -20.61
N VAL A 93 -13.50 21.04 -21.42
CA VAL A 93 -13.24 21.14 -22.86
C VAL A 93 -14.46 20.69 -23.65
N GLU A 94 -14.99 21.62 -24.43
CA GLU A 94 -16.07 21.41 -25.38
C GLU A 94 -15.53 21.50 -26.81
N ILE A 95 -16.07 20.69 -27.70
CA ILE A 95 -15.86 20.81 -29.14
C ILE A 95 -17.16 21.23 -29.81
N GLU A 96 -17.05 22.07 -30.81
CA GLU A 96 -18.13 22.54 -31.63
C GLU A 96 -17.75 22.41 -33.09
N ASN A 97 -18.62 21.82 -33.90
CA ASN A 97 -18.52 21.99 -35.35
C ASN A 97 -19.19 23.32 -35.72
N PRO A 98 -18.43 24.34 -36.17
CA PRO A 98 -18.98 25.68 -36.38
C PRO A 98 -19.96 25.78 -37.56
N VAL A 99 -19.97 24.79 -38.46
CA VAL A 99 -20.87 24.76 -39.62
C VAL A 99 -22.21 24.12 -39.24
N THR A 100 -22.18 23.01 -38.51
CA THR A 100 -23.41 22.28 -38.14
C THR A 100 -23.99 22.72 -36.79
N GLY A 101 -23.21 23.43 -35.97
CA GLY A 101 -23.57 23.82 -34.61
C GLY A 101 -23.57 22.66 -33.60
N GLN A 102 -23.16 21.45 -34.01
CA GLN A 102 -23.09 20.30 -33.11
C GLN A 102 -22.00 20.51 -32.06
N ARG A 103 -22.35 20.29 -30.79
CA ARG A 103 -21.45 20.43 -29.64
C ARG A 103 -21.33 19.12 -28.87
N ALA A 104 -20.14 18.84 -28.36
CA ALA A 104 -19.89 17.73 -27.48
C ALA A 104 -18.83 18.08 -26.44
N ARG A 105 -19.00 17.59 -25.21
CA ARG A 105 -17.95 17.66 -24.19
C ARG A 105 -16.89 16.61 -24.52
N THR A 106 -15.66 17.06 -24.73
CA THR A 106 -14.55 16.18 -25.14
C THR A 106 -13.72 15.74 -23.97
N SER A 107 -13.34 16.67 -23.08
CA SER A 107 -12.41 16.36 -22.00
C SER A 107 -12.67 17.20 -20.76
N PHE A 108 -12.17 16.70 -19.65
CA PHE A 108 -12.19 17.38 -18.37
C PHE A 108 -10.89 17.06 -17.65
N ALA A 109 -10.32 18.04 -16.96
CA ALA A 109 -9.07 17.89 -16.23
C ALA A 109 -9.04 18.78 -14.99
N HIS A 110 -8.32 18.35 -13.95
CA HIS A 110 -7.90 19.23 -12.87
C HIS A 110 -6.39 19.42 -12.95
N VAL A 111 -5.96 20.66 -13.15
CA VAL A 111 -4.56 21.02 -13.30
C VAL A 111 -4.11 21.70 -12.02
N VAL A 112 -3.00 21.23 -11.43
CA VAL A 112 -2.40 21.86 -10.25
C VAL A 112 -1.26 22.74 -10.70
N MET A 113 -1.41 24.04 -10.44
CA MET A 113 -0.42 25.07 -10.70
C MET A 113 0.28 25.46 -9.39
N VAL A 114 1.54 25.89 -9.46
CA VAL A 114 2.27 26.50 -8.34
C VAL A 114 2.69 27.90 -8.73
N SER A 115 2.43 28.87 -7.84
CA SER A 115 2.92 30.24 -7.97
C SER A 115 4.42 30.30 -7.71
N LEU A 116 5.15 31.02 -8.55
CA LEU A 116 6.61 31.12 -8.53
C LEU A 116 7.09 32.58 -8.50
N SER A 117 8.22 32.79 -7.82
CA SER A 117 9.03 34.00 -7.91
C SER A 117 9.77 34.09 -9.26
N VAL A 118 10.43 35.24 -9.49
CA VAL A 118 11.30 35.43 -10.66
C VAL A 118 12.43 34.39 -10.70
N ASP A 119 12.93 33.97 -9.54
CA ASP A 119 13.99 32.97 -9.40
C ASP A 119 13.47 31.53 -9.43
N GLY A 120 12.19 31.31 -9.73
CA GLY A 120 11.59 29.97 -9.82
C GLY A 120 11.28 29.29 -8.49
N ARG A 121 11.40 30.00 -7.36
CA ARG A 121 11.00 29.46 -6.03
C ARG A 121 9.49 29.60 -5.80
N PRO A 122 8.81 28.61 -5.16
CA PRO A 122 7.40 28.71 -4.80
C PRO A 122 7.10 29.94 -3.93
N THR A 123 6.04 30.67 -4.28
CA THR A 123 5.56 31.85 -3.55
C THR A 123 4.12 31.69 -3.11
N PRO A 124 3.69 32.34 -2.01
CA PRO A 124 2.30 32.30 -1.58
C PRO A 124 1.34 32.79 -2.68
N ALA A 125 0.20 32.13 -2.83
CA ALA A 125 -0.88 32.56 -3.72
C ALA A 125 -1.98 33.28 -2.92
N PRO A 126 -2.71 34.25 -3.51
CA PRO A 126 -3.87 34.87 -2.86
C PRO A 126 -4.94 33.83 -2.49
N PRO A 127 -5.62 33.95 -1.34
CA PRO A 127 -6.68 33.01 -0.97
C PRO A 127 -7.86 33.07 -1.95
N LEU A 128 -8.53 31.93 -2.15
CA LEU A 128 -9.73 31.83 -2.99
C LEU A 128 -10.99 32.11 -2.17
N LEU A 129 -11.73 33.13 -2.55
CA LEU A 129 -12.99 33.54 -1.93
C LEU A 129 -14.16 32.84 -2.65
N VAL A 130 -14.67 31.77 -2.04
CA VAL A 130 -15.84 31.02 -2.54
C VAL A 130 -17.11 31.50 -1.83
N ILE A 131 -18.18 31.74 -2.59
CA ILE A 131 -19.42 32.35 -2.06
C ILE A 131 -20.61 31.44 -2.33
N THR A 132 -20.71 30.89 -3.54
CA THR A 132 -21.85 30.06 -3.95
C THR A 132 -21.72 28.61 -3.46
N GLU A 133 -22.86 27.91 -3.32
CA GLU A 133 -22.86 26.50 -2.93
C GLU A 133 -22.06 25.61 -3.90
N ASP A 134 -22.12 25.88 -5.20
CA ASP A 134 -21.35 25.14 -6.21
C ASP A 134 -19.84 25.35 -6.04
N GLU A 135 -19.39 26.58 -5.75
CA GLU A 135 -17.99 26.87 -5.47
C GLU A 135 -17.50 26.20 -4.18
N ILE A 136 -18.31 26.25 -3.12
CA ILE A 136 -18.01 25.58 -1.85
C ILE A 136 -17.89 24.07 -2.05
N ARG A 137 -18.82 23.46 -2.80
CA ARG A 137 -18.80 22.03 -3.13
C ARG A 137 -17.53 21.67 -3.89
N ARG A 138 -17.20 22.40 -4.96
CA ARG A 138 -15.98 22.17 -5.75
C ARG A 138 -14.72 22.32 -4.93
N GLN A 139 -14.66 23.30 -4.03
CA GLN A 139 -13.50 23.49 -3.14
C GLN A 139 -13.34 22.32 -2.18
N ARG A 140 -14.44 21.77 -1.62
CA ARG A 140 -14.38 20.57 -0.77
C ARG A 140 -13.83 19.36 -1.54
N GLU A 141 -14.31 19.14 -2.75
CA GLU A 141 -13.83 18.05 -3.62
C GLU A 141 -12.36 18.23 -4.00
N ALA A 142 -11.94 19.46 -4.34
CA ALA A 142 -10.57 19.81 -4.66
C ALA A 142 -9.61 19.58 -3.48
N ARG A 143 -10.02 19.96 -2.26
CA ARG A 143 -9.25 19.69 -1.04
C ARG A 143 -9.12 18.20 -0.74
N ALA A 144 -10.16 17.40 -1.04
CA ALA A 144 -10.08 15.95 -0.90
C ALA A 144 -9.06 15.35 -1.89
N ARG A 145 -9.06 15.80 -3.15
CA ARG A 145 -8.03 15.42 -4.13
C ARG A 145 -6.63 15.83 -3.68
N ARG A 146 -6.47 17.05 -3.13
CA ARG A 146 -5.19 17.53 -2.59
C ARG A 146 -4.67 16.62 -1.47
N ARG A 147 -5.52 16.27 -0.50
CA ARG A 147 -5.15 15.34 0.59
C ARG A 147 -4.70 13.98 0.05
N ARG A 148 -5.37 13.45 -0.98
CA ARG A 148 -4.97 12.20 -1.63
C ARG A 148 -3.58 12.31 -2.27
N ARG A 149 -3.32 13.37 -3.04
CA ARG A 149 -2.00 13.63 -3.66
C ARG A 149 -0.89 13.80 -2.61
N GLU A 150 -1.17 14.51 -1.52
CA GLU A 150 -0.23 14.67 -0.41
C GLU A 150 0.08 13.34 0.27
N ALA A 151 -0.92 12.50 0.49
CA ALA A 151 -0.74 11.15 1.04
C ALA A 151 0.07 10.24 0.09
N GLU A 152 -0.24 10.24 -1.21
CA GLU A 152 0.50 9.49 -2.24
C GLU A 152 1.96 9.97 -2.36
N ARG A 153 2.20 11.29 -2.35
CA ARG A 153 3.56 11.84 -2.34
C ARG A 153 4.32 11.48 -1.09
N ARG A 154 3.70 11.58 0.09
CA ARG A 154 4.32 11.15 1.35
C ARG A 154 4.66 9.66 1.29
N ALA A 155 3.74 8.81 0.87
CA ALA A 155 3.97 7.38 0.70
C ALA A 155 5.11 7.09 -0.29
N SER A 156 5.18 7.82 -1.41
CA SER A 156 6.26 7.70 -2.39
C SER A 156 7.62 8.18 -1.85
N THR A 157 7.67 9.31 -1.16
CA THR A 157 8.89 9.79 -0.48
C THR A 157 9.33 8.84 0.64
N LEU A 158 8.38 8.25 1.36
CA LEU A 158 8.64 7.26 2.41
C LEU A 158 9.11 5.92 1.82
N ALA A 159 8.57 5.50 0.67
CA ALA A 159 9.06 4.35 -0.10
C ALA A 159 10.44 4.58 -0.74
N GLN A 160 10.90 5.84 -0.81
CA GLN A 160 12.24 6.23 -1.27
C GLN A 160 13.23 6.44 -0.11
N GLN A 161 12.80 6.29 1.15
CA GLN A 161 13.74 6.27 2.27
C GLN A 161 14.57 4.98 2.24
N PRO A 162 15.85 5.03 2.66
CA PRO A 162 16.63 3.82 2.81
C PRO A 162 15.91 2.87 3.76
N GLU A 163 15.62 1.68 3.23
CA GLU A 163 14.92 0.60 3.94
C GLU A 163 15.67 0.23 5.23
N PRO A 164 14.97 -0.33 6.25
CA PRO A 164 15.62 -0.79 7.47
C PRO A 164 16.79 -1.74 7.14
N ASP A 165 17.93 -1.58 7.82
CA ASP A 165 19.13 -2.38 7.59
C ASP A 165 18.87 -3.92 7.63
N SER A 166 19.61 -4.61 6.73
CA SER A 166 19.95 -6.06 6.69
C SER A 166 18.84 -7.09 6.94
N ILE A 167 18.13 -7.47 5.88
CA ILE A 167 17.51 -8.81 5.76
C ILE A 167 17.85 -9.40 4.40
N PRO A 168 18.26 -10.67 4.35
CA PRO A 168 18.74 -11.45 5.50
C PRO A 168 19.98 -10.81 6.15
N PRO A 169 20.33 -11.16 7.41
CA PRO A 169 21.67 -10.88 7.92
C PRO A 169 22.71 -11.42 6.92
N ALA A 170 23.82 -10.71 6.73
CA ALA A 170 24.81 -11.03 5.70
C ALA A 170 25.18 -12.53 5.69
N GLY A 171 24.85 -13.22 4.59
CA GLY A 171 25.39 -14.54 4.25
C GLY A 171 24.55 -15.78 4.60
N ARG A 172 23.46 -15.67 5.39
CA ARG A 172 22.66 -16.85 5.77
C ARG A 172 21.14 -16.70 5.66
N PRO A 173 20.41 -17.72 5.20
CA PRO A 173 18.95 -17.73 5.21
C PRO A 173 18.36 -17.56 6.61
N VAL A 174 17.20 -16.89 6.69
CA VAL A 174 16.44 -16.62 7.91
C VAL A 174 15.58 -17.83 8.28
N VAL A 175 15.65 -18.27 9.54
CA VAL A 175 14.75 -19.30 10.05
C VAL A 175 13.50 -18.65 10.62
N VAL A 176 12.36 -18.89 10.00
CA VAL A 176 11.07 -18.37 10.43
C VAL A 176 10.28 -19.48 11.11
N GLY A 177 9.92 -19.27 12.38
CA GLY A 177 9.05 -20.18 13.11
C GLY A 177 7.59 -19.90 12.81
N HIS A 178 6.97 -20.77 11.99
CA HIS A 178 5.56 -20.66 11.60
C HIS A 178 4.65 -20.86 12.83
N ARG A 179 3.86 -19.82 13.13
CA ARG A 179 3.01 -19.70 14.32
C ARG A 179 3.76 -20.02 15.61
N GLY A 180 5.05 -19.65 15.65
CA GLY A 180 6.04 -20.10 16.63
C GLY A 180 6.72 -21.41 16.20
N ALA A 181 6.60 -22.46 17.01
CA ALA A 181 7.04 -23.81 16.64
C ALA A 181 5.82 -24.73 16.58
N ALA A 182 4.92 -24.49 15.63
CA ALA A 182 3.64 -25.21 15.53
C ALA A 182 3.80 -26.74 15.41
N GLY A 183 4.96 -27.24 14.98
CA GLY A 183 5.30 -28.66 14.96
C GLY A 183 5.55 -29.26 16.35
N HIS A 184 5.81 -28.42 17.35
CA HIS A 184 6.19 -28.83 18.72
C HIS A 184 5.24 -28.34 19.82
N ALA A 185 4.45 -27.29 19.58
CA ALA A 185 3.61 -26.62 20.56
C ALA A 185 2.30 -26.10 19.91
N PRO A 186 1.23 -25.80 20.69
CA PRO A 186 -0.01 -25.26 20.14
C PRO A 186 0.24 -23.93 19.42
N GLU A 187 -0.11 -23.88 18.13
CA GLU A 187 0.14 -22.75 17.24
C GLU A 187 -0.34 -21.41 17.82
N ASN A 188 0.36 -20.31 17.52
CA ASN A 188 -0.06 -18.95 17.90
C ASN A 188 -0.23 -18.72 19.42
N THR A 189 0.46 -19.49 20.26
CA THR A 189 0.50 -19.29 21.72
C THR A 189 1.88 -18.83 22.19
N MET A 190 1.95 -18.20 23.38
CA MET A 190 3.23 -17.83 24.00
C MET A 190 4.19 -19.02 24.14
N VAL A 191 3.66 -20.21 24.44
CA VAL A 191 4.44 -21.45 24.54
C VAL A 191 5.07 -21.83 23.20
N ALA A 192 4.35 -21.68 22.08
CA ALA A 192 4.91 -21.94 20.76
C ALA A 192 5.98 -20.91 20.36
N PHE A 193 5.81 -19.63 20.72
CA PHE A 193 6.82 -18.60 20.44
C PHE A 193 8.09 -18.79 21.27
N GLU A 194 7.96 -19.13 22.56
CA GLU A 194 9.09 -19.52 23.42
C GLU A 194 9.83 -20.72 22.86
N ARG A 195 9.09 -21.74 22.43
CA ARG A 195 9.68 -22.94 21.83
C ARG A 195 10.38 -22.61 20.51
N GLY A 196 9.79 -21.77 19.66
CA GLY A 196 10.39 -21.32 18.41
C GLY A 196 11.75 -20.67 18.61
N LEU A 197 11.86 -19.73 19.56
CA LEU A 197 13.13 -19.10 19.92
C LEU A 197 14.15 -20.10 20.48
N ALA A 198 13.72 -21.00 21.36
CA ALA A 198 14.58 -22.03 21.92
C ALA A 198 15.13 -23.01 20.87
N LEU A 199 14.36 -23.25 19.80
CA LEU A 199 14.77 -24.06 18.64
C LEU A 199 15.50 -23.24 17.56
N GLY A 200 15.80 -21.98 17.85
CA GLY A 200 16.62 -21.11 17.02
C GLY A 200 15.87 -20.36 15.93
N ALA A 201 14.58 -20.06 16.03
CA ALA A 201 13.96 -19.13 15.09
C ALA A 201 14.65 -17.74 15.13
N ASP A 202 14.99 -17.17 13.97
CA ASP A 202 15.43 -15.76 13.85
C ASP A 202 14.24 -14.80 13.90
N VAL A 203 13.12 -15.27 13.36
CA VAL A 203 11.84 -14.58 13.24
C VAL A 203 10.76 -15.52 13.73
N VAL A 204 9.87 -15.07 14.59
CA VAL A 204 8.62 -15.78 14.85
C VAL A 204 7.54 -15.23 13.95
N GLU A 205 6.75 -16.10 13.33
CA GLU A 205 5.61 -15.72 12.51
C GLU A 205 4.32 -15.93 13.30
N CYS A 206 3.34 -15.04 13.12
CA CYS A 206 2.04 -15.12 13.75
C CYS A 206 0.94 -14.54 12.87
N ASP A 207 -0.29 -15.00 13.10
CA ASP A 207 -1.48 -14.52 12.43
C ASP A 207 -2.28 -13.56 13.32
N VAL A 208 -2.82 -12.48 12.78
CA VAL A 208 -3.65 -11.54 13.55
C VAL A 208 -5.05 -11.32 12.98
N HIS A 209 -6.02 -11.26 13.89
CA HIS A 209 -7.39 -10.83 13.67
C HIS A 209 -7.77 -9.71 14.65
N LEU A 210 -8.88 -9.02 14.34
CA LEU A 210 -9.46 -7.98 15.20
C LEU A 210 -10.68 -8.52 15.96
N THR A 211 -10.72 -8.32 17.27
CA THR A 211 -11.89 -8.64 18.11
C THR A 211 -13.05 -7.67 17.88
N SER A 212 -14.22 -7.97 18.46
CA SER A 212 -15.40 -7.11 18.35
C SER A 212 -15.19 -5.72 18.97
N ASP A 213 -14.36 -5.64 20.01
CA ASP A 213 -13.95 -4.45 20.76
C ASP A 213 -12.61 -3.85 20.29
N GLY A 214 -12.06 -4.31 19.16
CA GLY A 214 -10.97 -3.62 18.45
C GLY A 214 -9.55 -3.97 18.89
N HIS A 215 -9.36 -5.10 19.56
CA HIS A 215 -8.03 -5.59 19.96
C HIS A 215 -7.46 -6.56 18.93
N LEU A 216 -6.15 -6.50 18.70
CA LEU A 216 -5.44 -7.47 17.86
C LEU A 216 -5.12 -8.72 18.67
N VAL A 217 -5.66 -9.86 18.24
CA VAL A 217 -5.43 -11.17 18.85
C VAL A 217 -4.69 -12.08 17.87
N VAL A 218 -3.84 -12.95 18.42
CA VAL A 218 -2.93 -13.81 17.67
C VAL A 218 -3.58 -15.18 17.49
N ILE A 219 -4.18 -15.41 16.32
CA ILE A 219 -4.93 -16.62 15.96
C ILE A 219 -5.03 -16.75 14.44
N HIS A 220 -5.00 -17.97 13.91
CA HIS A 220 -4.99 -18.18 12.45
C HIS A 220 -6.39 -18.11 11.82
N ASP A 221 -7.30 -18.94 12.32
CA ASP A 221 -8.63 -19.11 11.74
C ASP A 221 -9.50 -17.87 12.03
N ASP A 222 -10.51 -17.63 11.18
CA ASP A 222 -11.50 -16.58 11.42
C ASP A 222 -12.46 -16.91 12.57
N THR A 223 -12.41 -18.15 13.07
CA THR A 223 -13.13 -18.66 14.23
C THR A 223 -12.18 -19.22 15.29
N VAL A 224 -12.67 -19.38 16.52
CA VAL A 224 -11.88 -19.94 17.63
C VAL A 224 -11.98 -21.46 17.74
N ASP A 225 -12.82 -22.10 16.93
CA ASP A 225 -13.31 -23.48 17.10
C ASP A 225 -12.21 -24.55 17.02
N ARG A 226 -11.26 -24.42 16.08
CA ARG A 226 -10.24 -25.46 15.86
C ARG A 226 -9.16 -25.50 16.94
N THR A 227 -8.76 -24.33 17.42
CA THR A 227 -7.55 -24.16 18.26
C THR A 227 -7.87 -23.74 19.68
N THR A 228 -9.15 -23.73 20.06
CA THR A 228 -9.57 -23.44 21.43
C THR A 228 -10.72 -24.35 21.87
N ASN A 229 -11.15 -24.20 23.12
CA ASN A 229 -12.39 -24.81 23.63
C ASN A 229 -13.65 -23.92 23.43
N GLY A 230 -13.53 -22.81 22.71
CA GLY A 230 -14.64 -21.92 22.37
C GLY A 230 -15.29 -22.24 21.02
N THR A 231 -16.28 -21.44 20.64
CA THR A 231 -16.89 -21.49 19.30
C THR A 231 -17.28 -20.10 18.83
N GLY A 232 -17.20 -19.89 17.52
CA GLY A 232 -17.68 -18.69 16.85
C GLY A 232 -16.58 -17.81 16.27
N PRO A 233 -16.97 -16.81 15.48
CA PRO A 233 -16.03 -15.96 14.76
C PRO A 233 -15.32 -14.98 15.70
N VAL A 234 -14.00 -14.83 15.52
CA VAL A 234 -13.14 -13.93 16.33
C VAL A 234 -13.69 -12.51 16.38
N ARG A 235 -14.15 -12.00 15.23
CA ARG A 235 -14.75 -10.65 15.07
C ARG A 235 -16.04 -10.41 15.87
N ALA A 236 -16.67 -11.45 16.41
CA ALA A 236 -17.88 -11.35 17.23
C ALA A 236 -17.60 -11.44 18.74
N LEU A 237 -16.38 -11.82 19.13
CA LEU A 237 -15.99 -11.98 20.53
C LEU A 237 -15.17 -10.78 21.00
N THR A 238 -15.35 -10.39 22.26
CA THR A 238 -14.50 -9.39 22.92
C THR A 238 -13.15 -10.00 23.29
N LEU A 239 -12.15 -9.16 23.58
CA LEU A 239 -10.87 -9.64 24.07
C LEU A 239 -11.02 -10.47 25.34
N GLU A 240 -11.87 -10.03 26.28
CA GLU A 240 -12.12 -10.76 27.53
C GLU A 240 -12.68 -12.17 27.28
N GLN A 241 -13.63 -12.30 26.35
CA GLN A 241 -14.20 -13.60 25.98
C GLN A 241 -13.14 -14.54 25.41
N ILE A 242 -12.31 -14.04 24.47
CA ILE A 242 -11.25 -14.84 23.83
C ILE A 242 -10.16 -15.23 24.85
N ARG A 243 -9.78 -14.33 25.75
CA ARG A 243 -8.73 -14.60 26.76
C ARG A 243 -9.12 -15.68 27.77
N ASN A 244 -10.41 -15.95 27.96
CA ASN A 244 -10.88 -17.00 28.86
C ASN A 244 -10.85 -18.39 28.22
N LEU A 245 -10.61 -18.49 26.91
CA LEU A 245 -10.51 -19.76 26.20
C LEU A 245 -9.19 -20.47 26.50
N ASP A 246 -9.22 -21.81 26.47
CA ASP A 246 -8.02 -22.65 26.48
C ASP A 246 -7.59 -22.89 25.03
N ALA A 247 -6.43 -22.38 24.66
CA ALA A 247 -5.83 -22.46 23.33
C ALA A 247 -4.73 -23.54 23.21
N GLY A 248 -4.55 -24.39 24.23
CA GLY A 248 -3.47 -25.38 24.29
C GLY A 248 -3.92 -26.82 24.44
N SER A 249 -5.02 -27.07 25.18
CA SER A 249 -5.49 -28.43 25.48
C SER A 249 -5.79 -29.28 24.24
N TRP A 250 -6.16 -28.67 23.11
CA TRP A 250 -6.38 -29.38 21.84
C TRP A 250 -5.11 -30.05 21.31
N ARG A 251 -3.93 -29.54 21.69
CA ARG A 251 -2.63 -30.09 21.29
C ARG A 251 -2.13 -31.17 22.26
N GLY A 252 -2.41 -31.02 23.54
CA GLY A 252 -2.01 -31.96 24.58
C GLY A 252 -2.31 -31.43 25.98
N PRO A 253 -2.55 -32.32 26.97
CA PRO A 253 -2.87 -31.93 28.34
C PRO A 253 -1.76 -31.12 29.02
N GLU A 254 -0.50 -31.27 28.61
CA GLU A 254 0.64 -30.51 29.10
C GLU A 254 0.60 -29.01 28.71
N PHE A 255 -0.24 -28.66 27.72
CA PHE A 255 -0.45 -27.27 27.28
C PHE A 255 -1.74 -26.66 27.83
N ALA A 256 -2.44 -27.36 28.72
CA ALA A 256 -3.69 -26.89 29.29
C ALA A 256 -3.54 -25.51 29.95
N GLY A 257 -4.50 -24.63 29.68
CA GLY A 257 -4.49 -23.25 30.18
C GLY A 257 -3.68 -22.26 29.35
N ALA A 258 -3.02 -22.68 28.26
CA ALA A 258 -2.49 -21.73 27.29
C ALA A 258 -3.61 -20.82 26.76
N ARG A 259 -3.31 -19.54 26.53
CA ARG A 259 -4.30 -18.54 26.09
C ARG A 259 -3.97 -18.05 24.69
N VAL A 260 -4.99 -17.53 24.00
CA VAL A 260 -4.82 -16.72 22.79
C VAL A 260 -4.14 -15.40 23.18
N PRO A 261 -2.91 -15.11 22.71
CA PRO A 261 -2.22 -13.87 23.02
C PRO A 261 -2.84 -12.66 22.30
N THR A 262 -2.65 -11.48 22.87
CA THR A 262 -2.74 -10.23 22.09
C THR A 262 -1.45 -10.00 21.32
N LEU A 263 -1.54 -9.24 20.22
CA LEU A 263 -0.31 -8.85 19.51
C LEU A 263 0.61 -8.01 20.39
N SER A 264 0.07 -7.16 21.26
CA SER A 264 0.88 -6.34 22.18
C SER A 264 1.73 -7.20 23.12
N GLU A 265 1.16 -8.26 23.68
CA GLU A 265 1.90 -9.19 24.55
C GLU A 265 3.01 -9.91 23.79
N LEU A 266 2.74 -10.32 22.55
CA LEU A 266 3.75 -10.95 21.70
C LEU A 266 4.86 -9.97 21.32
N LEU A 267 4.53 -8.72 20.96
CA LEU A 267 5.51 -7.68 20.64
C LEU A 267 6.41 -7.37 21.84
N ASP A 268 5.84 -7.26 23.05
CA ASP A 268 6.62 -7.08 24.28
C ASP A 268 7.55 -8.28 24.54
N PHE A 269 7.08 -9.50 24.25
CA PHE A 269 7.87 -10.72 24.40
C PHE A 269 9.02 -10.82 23.40
N VAL A 270 8.84 -10.43 22.13
CA VAL A 270 9.88 -10.55 21.09
C VAL A 270 10.87 -9.38 21.08
N ARG A 271 10.49 -8.23 21.62
CA ARG A 271 11.29 -7.00 21.60
C ARG A 271 12.70 -7.24 22.16
N GLY A 272 13.71 -6.93 21.36
CA GLY A 272 15.12 -7.12 21.72
C GLY A 272 15.60 -8.58 21.71
N ARG A 273 14.75 -9.54 21.30
CA ARG A 273 15.09 -10.98 21.25
C ARG A 273 15.09 -11.53 19.83
N CYS A 274 14.11 -11.14 19.02
CA CYS A 274 14.00 -11.56 17.63
C CYS A 274 13.12 -10.58 16.83
N ARG A 275 13.06 -10.80 15.52
CA ARG A 275 12.12 -10.12 14.64
C ARG A 275 10.79 -10.87 14.57
N ILE A 276 9.76 -10.25 14.02
CA ILE A 276 8.43 -10.84 13.93
C ILE A 276 7.87 -10.74 12.51
N ALA A 277 7.25 -11.79 12.01
CA ALA A 277 6.42 -11.75 10.81
C ALA A 277 4.95 -11.83 11.21
N ILE A 278 4.15 -10.88 10.75
CA ILE A 278 2.75 -10.72 11.15
C ILE A 278 1.90 -10.89 9.91
N GLU A 279 1.22 -12.03 9.79
CA GLU A 279 0.19 -12.23 8.78
C GLU A 279 -1.09 -11.49 9.18
N VAL A 280 -1.48 -10.52 8.37
CA VAL A 280 -2.76 -9.85 8.52
C VAL A 280 -3.82 -10.67 7.79
N LYS A 281 -4.69 -11.32 8.56
CA LYS A 281 -5.83 -12.05 8.00
C LYS A 281 -6.90 -11.04 7.58
N PRO A 282 -7.36 -11.05 6.32
CA PRO A 282 -8.40 -10.13 5.89
C PRO A 282 -9.72 -10.45 6.58
N GLU A 283 -10.48 -9.41 6.89
CA GLU A 283 -11.83 -9.57 7.43
C GLU A 283 -12.76 -10.08 6.31
N HIS A 284 -13.20 -11.34 6.40
CA HIS A 284 -14.19 -11.91 5.48
C HIS A 284 -15.62 -11.55 5.96
N GLY A 285 -16.41 -10.88 5.11
CA GLY A 285 -17.80 -10.53 5.44
C GLY A 285 -18.46 -9.50 4.52
N SER A 286 -19.77 -9.29 4.70
CA SER A 286 -20.62 -8.39 3.89
C SER A 286 -20.41 -6.89 4.11
N SER A 287 -19.57 -6.50 5.07
CA SER A 287 -19.19 -5.11 5.35
C SER A 287 -17.74 -5.07 5.86
N PRO A 288 -16.75 -4.87 4.97
CA PRO A 288 -15.36 -4.70 5.38
C PRO A 288 -15.25 -3.51 6.33
N ARG A 289 -14.59 -3.65 7.50
CA ARG A 289 -14.31 -2.50 8.37
C ARG A 289 -13.16 -1.70 7.76
N ASP A 290 -13.42 -0.94 6.70
CA ASP A 290 -12.54 0.04 6.01
C ASP A 290 -11.13 0.22 6.62
N GLY A 291 -10.22 -0.74 6.46
CA GLY A 291 -8.83 -0.63 6.91
C GLY A 291 -8.59 -0.64 8.43
N ALA A 292 -9.52 -1.15 9.26
CA ALA A 292 -9.47 -1.06 10.71
C ALA A 292 -8.31 -1.86 11.31
N ILE A 293 -8.12 -3.10 10.87
CA ILE A 293 -7.01 -3.95 11.30
C ILE A 293 -5.66 -3.36 10.90
N GLU A 294 -5.56 -2.75 9.71
CA GLU A 294 -4.34 -2.09 9.23
C GLU A 294 -3.95 -0.88 10.08
N ARG A 295 -4.94 -0.07 10.50
CA ARG A 295 -4.69 1.06 11.42
C ARG A 295 -4.29 0.58 12.81
N ALA A 296 -5.03 -0.38 13.37
CA ALA A 296 -4.72 -0.96 14.67
C ALA A 296 -3.30 -1.56 14.69
N LEU A 297 -2.91 -2.25 13.62
CA LEU A 297 -1.56 -2.83 13.50
C LEU A 297 -0.48 -1.75 13.43
N ALA A 298 -0.65 -0.73 12.59
CA ALA A 298 0.31 0.36 12.48
C ALA A 298 0.47 1.12 13.81
N GLU A 299 -0.62 1.35 14.54
CA GLU A 299 -0.60 1.96 15.88
C GLU A 299 0.10 1.07 16.90
N CYS A 300 -0.23 -0.23 16.92
CA CYS A 300 0.38 -1.20 17.83
C CYS A 300 1.90 -1.34 17.62
N LEU A 301 2.35 -1.45 16.37
CA LEU A 301 3.79 -1.54 16.03
C LEU A 301 4.57 -0.30 16.42
N ARG A 302 3.99 0.90 16.24
CA ARG A 302 4.62 2.16 16.65
C ARG A 302 4.68 2.30 18.16
N ALA A 303 3.58 2.00 18.85
CA ALA A 303 3.52 2.04 20.30
C ALA A 303 4.55 1.09 20.95
N ALA A 304 4.76 -0.09 20.35
CA ALA A 304 5.76 -1.06 20.81
C ALA A 304 7.21 -0.69 20.42
N GLY A 305 7.41 0.27 19.50
CA GLY A 305 8.72 0.58 18.93
C GLY A 305 9.28 -0.52 18.02
N MET A 306 8.43 -1.41 17.51
CA MET A 306 8.81 -2.64 16.80
C MET A 306 8.64 -2.55 15.27
N ALA A 307 8.22 -1.40 14.74
CA ALA A 307 7.88 -1.26 13.32
C ALA A 307 9.02 -1.66 12.36
N ARG A 308 10.29 -1.36 12.69
CA ARG A 308 11.46 -1.75 11.88
C ARG A 308 11.79 -3.24 11.95
N ASP A 309 11.40 -3.90 13.04
CA ASP A 309 11.67 -5.31 13.30
C ASP A 309 10.54 -6.22 12.84
N ALA A 310 9.47 -5.65 12.29
CA ALA A 310 8.29 -6.37 11.83
C ALA A 310 8.28 -6.58 10.31
N PHE A 311 7.92 -7.80 9.90
CA PHE A 311 7.48 -8.11 8.54
C PHE A 311 5.95 -8.12 8.55
N VAL A 312 5.32 -7.39 7.65
CA VAL A 312 3.87 -7.43 7.48
C VAL A 312 3.56 -8.19 6.20
N ILE A 313 2.83 -9.29 6.35
CA ILE A 313 2.57 -10.26 5.28
C ILE A 313 1.07 -10.50 5.16
N SER A 314 0.57 -10.83 3.96
CA SER A 314 -0.83 -11.23 3.75
C SER A 314 -1.00 -11.83 2.36
N PHE A 315 -2.03 -12.67 2.20
CA PHE A 315 -2.55 -13.07 0.89
C PHE A 315 -3.33 -11.94 0.22
N ASP A 316 -3.90 -11.01 0.99
CA ASP A 316 -4.49 -9.78 0.45
C ASP A 316 -3.39 -8.72 0.29
N HIS A 317 -2.83 -8.62 -0.91
CA HIS A 317 -1.72 -7.69 -1.18
C HIS A 317 -2.14 -6.22 -1.06
N ALA A 318 -3.44 -5.92 -1.11
CA ALA A 318 -3.93 -4.56 -0.85
C ALA A 318 -3.84 -4.21 0.64
N VAL A 319 -4.03 -5.18 1.55
CA VAL A 319 -3.78 -5.02 3.00
C VAL A 319 -2.31 -4.67 3.24
N VAL A 320 -1.38 -5.43 2.64
CA VAL A 320 0.07 -5.19 2.75
C VAL A 320 0.42 -3.76 2.33
N LYS A 321 -0.08 -3.34 1.16
CA LYS A 321 0.13 -1.99 0.64
C LYS A 321 -0.42 -0.88 1.56
N ARG A 322 -1.60 -1.11 2.14
CA ARG A 322 -2.23 -0.17 3.08
C ARG A 322 -1.44 -0.06 4.37
N VAL A 323 -1.01 -1.18 4.97
CA VAL A 323 -0.16 -1.15 6.16
C VAL A 323 1.17 -0.46 5.85
N ARG A 324 1.83 -0.77 4.72
CA ARG A 324 3.08 -0.09 4.32
C ARG A 324 2.90 1.42 4.15
N SER A 325 1.75 1.86 3.65
CA SER A 325 1.42 3.30 3.53
C SER A 325 1.20 3.96 4.89
N LEU A 326 0.62 3.23 5.85
CA LEU A 326 0.39 3.70 7.22
C LEU A 326 1.64 3.63 8.09
N CYS A 327 2.51 2.64 7.89
CA CYS A 327 3.72 2.33 8.65
C CYS A 327 4.88 1.99 7.70
N PRO A 328 5.53 3.00 7.08
CA PRO A 328 6.62 2.81 6.11
C PRO A 328 7.94 2.33 6.70
N GLU A 329 7.97 1.93 7.97
CA GLU A 329 9.13 1.35 8.62
C GLU A 329 9.13 -0.19 8.53
N VAL A 330 7.97 -0.82 8.25
CA VAL A 330 7.82 -2.29 8.22
C VAL A 330 8.36 -2.92 6.95
N THR A 331 8.93 -4.11 7.02
CA THR A 331 9.24 -4.86 5.79
C THR A 331 7.95 -5.50 5.27
N ALA A 332 7.55 -5.21 4.03
CA ALA A 332 6.33 -5.76 3.45
C ALA A 332 6.60 -7.05 2.64
N GLY A 333 5.72 -8.05 2.80
CA GLY A 333 5.77 -9.32 2.08
C GLY A 333 4.42 -9.75 1.50
N VAL A 334 4.44 -10.42 0.35
CA VAL A 334 3.24 -10.92 -0.32
C VAL A 334 3.18 -12.44 -0.29
N LEU A 335 2.13 -12.99 0.33
CA LEU A 335 1.86 -14.43 0.35
C LEU A 335 1.07 -14.83 -0.88
N TYR A 336 1.35 -16.02 -1.44
CA TYR A 336 0.58 -16.54 -2.56
C TYR A 336 0.66 -18.07 -2.72
N VAL A 337 -0.44 -18.66 -3.20
CA VAL A 337 -0.59 -20.09 -3.53
C VAL A 337 -0.77 -20.35 -5.04
N ALA A 338 -0.55 -19.32 -5.87
CA ALA A 338 -0.66 -19.40 -7.33
C ALA A 338 0.72 -19.27 -8.00
N ARG A 339 0.80 -19.45 -9.32
CA ARG A 339 1.99 -19.09 -10.11
C ARG A 339 1.71 -17.79 -10.89
N PRO A 340 1.90 -16.60 -10.29
CA PRO A 340 1.80 -15.34 -11.04
C PRO A 340 2.74 -15.36 -12.24
N ILE A 341 2.30 -14.79 -13.36
CA ILE A 341 3.17 -14.61 -14.54
C ILE A 341 4.35 -13.69 -14.20
N ASP A 342 4.11 -12.68 -13.37
CA ASP A 342 5.13 -11.72 -12.93
C ASP A 342 5.02 -11.48 -11.41
N PRO A 343 5.65 -12.35 -10.59
CA PRO A 343 5.59 -12.22 -9.13
C PRO A 343 6.33 -10.95 -8.65
N VAL A 344 7.36 -10.51 -9.38
CA VAL A 344 8.11 -9.29 -9.06
C VAL A 344 7.22 -8.05 -9.23
N ALA A 345 6.48 -7.91 -10.33
CA ALA A 345 5.56 -6.80 -10.52
C ALA A 345 4.43 -6.79 -9.48
N MET A 346 3.92 -7.98 -9.12
CA MET A 346 2.92 -8.14 -8.06
C MET A 346 3.45 -7.60 -6.71
N ALA A 347 4.65 -8.01 -6.29
CA ALA A 347 5.28 -7.51 -5.07
C ALA A 347 5.56 -6.00 -5.13
N ARG A 348 6.08 -5.47 -6.25
CA ARG A 348 6.30 -4.02 -6.43
C ARG A 348 4.99 -3.22 -6.32
N ALA A 349 3.91 -3.72 -6.91
CA ALA A 349 2.60 -3.07 -6.86
C ALA A 349 2.06 -2.96 -5.41
N ALA A 350 2.41 -3.93 -4.56
CA ALA A 350 2.12 -3.96 -3.13
C ALA A 350 3.12 -3.18 -2.26
N SER A 351 4.18 -2.62 -2.86
CA SER A 351 5.31 -2.02 -2.14
C SER A 351 6.00 -3.01 -1.19
N ALA A 352 6.08 -4.27 -1.62
CA ALA A 352 6.69 -5.38 -0.89
C ALA A 352 8.08 -5.73 -1.43
N ARG A 353 8.90 -6.28 -0.53
CA ARG A 353 10.25 -6.79 -0.81
C ARG A 353 10.34 -8.30 -0.68
N LEU A 354 9.45 -8.91 0.12
CA LEU A 354 9.42 -10.35 0.33
C LEU A 354 8.40 -10.99 -0.60
N LEU A 355 8.86 -11.96 -1.40
CA LEU A 355 8.02 -12.93 -2.07
C LEU A 355 7.87 -14.15 -1.17
N MET A 356 6.63 -14.50 -0.82
CA MET A 356 6.35 -15.61 0.08
C MET A 356 5.45 -16.65 -0.60
N PRO A 357 6.00 -17.42 -1.56
CA PRO A 357 5.28 -18.51 -2.23
C PRO A 357 5.00 -19.67 -1.29
N MET A 358 3.91 -20.40 -1.56
CA MET A 358 3.81 -21.80 -1.16
C MET A 358 5.01 -22.56 -1.73
N TRP A 359 5.72 -23.31 -0.89
CA TRP A 359 7.05 -23.82 -1.19
C TRP A 359 7.14 -24.71 -2.44
N GLU A 360 6.07 -25.45 -2.74
CA GLU A 360 5.95 -26.31 -3.93
C GLU A 360 5.94 -25.52 -5.26
N LEU A 361 5.79 -24.19 -5.18
CA LEU A 361 5.77 -23.29 -6.33
C LEU A 361 7.12 -22.61 -6.57
N VAL A 362 8.08 -22.80 -5.66
CA VAL A 362 9.42 -22.21 -5.81
C VAL A 362 10.18 -22.95 -6.91
N THR A 363 10.90 -22.19 -7.74
CA THR A 363 11.87 -22.75 -8.69
C THR A 363 13.17 -21.96 -8.62
N PRO A 364 14.30 -22.51 -9.09
CA PRO A 364 15.56 -21.76 -9.20
C PRO A 364 15.41 -20.46 -10.02
N GLU A 365 14.60 -20.50 -11.08
CA GLU A 365 14.32 -19.35 -11.95
C GLU A 365 13.60 -18.24 -11.18
N LEU A 366 12.57 -18.59 -10.39
CA LEU A 366 11.87 -17.64 -9.53
C LEU A 366 12.84 -16.95 -8.55
N VAL A 367 13.76 -17.72 -7.94
CA VAL A 367 14.73 -17.18 -6.99
C VAL A 367 15.69 -16.22 -7.70
N ALA A 368 16.21 -16.61 -8.86
CA ALA A 368 17.09 -15.76 -9.65
C ALA A 368 16.42 -14.45 -10.09
N GLU A 369 15.19 -14.52 -10.63
CA GLU A 369 14.42 -13.35 -11.05
C GLU A 369 14.10 -12.41 -9.88
N ALA A 370 13.77 -12.97 -8.72
CA ALA A 370 13.54 -12.20 -7.50
C ALA A 370 14.81 -11.46 -7.06
N HIS A 371 15.96 -12.14 -7.04
CA HIS A 371 17.25 -11.58 -6.65
C HIS A 371 17.72 -10.49 -7.62
N GLU A 372 17.58 -10.70 -8.93
CA GLU A 372 17.86 -9.66 -9.95
C GLU A 372 16.99 -8.41 -9.74
N ALA A 373 15.76 -8.58 -9.23
CA ALA A 373 14.85 -7.50 -8.91
C ALA A 373 15.08 -6.87 -7.52
N GLY A 374 16.06 -7.35 -6.74
CA GLY A 374 16.36 -6.89 -5.38
C GLY A 374 15.36 -7.37 -4.31
N MET A 375 14.59 -8.41 -4.62
CA MET A 375 13.61 -9.03 -3.72
C MET A 375 14.21 -10.23 -2.99
N LEU A 376 13.53 -10.65 -1.92
CA LEU A 376 13.90 -11.81 -1.13
C LEU A 376 12.80 -12.88 -1.20
N VAL A 377 13.18 -14.15 -1.17
CA VAL A 377 12.25 -15.28 -1.31
C VAL A 377 12.16 -16.08 -0.01
N PHE A 378 10.96 -16.12 0.59
CA PHE A 378 10.65 -16.72 1.88
C PHE A 378 9.51 -17.74 1.74
N PRO A 379 9.77 -18.97 1.25
CA PRO A 379 8.75 -20.01 1.15
C PRO A 379 8.16 -20.46 2.48
N TRP A 380 6.90 -20.90 2.40
CA TRP A 380 6.13 -21.54 3.49
C TRP A 380 5.32 -22.73 2.93
N THR A 381 4.96 -23.78 3.67
CA THR A 381 5.50 -24.22 4.96
C THR A 381 6.15 -25.60 4.76
N PRO A 382 7.39 -25.68 4.25
CA PRO A 382 8.09 -26.96 4.14
C PRO A 382 8.41 -27.49 5.54
N ASN A 383 8.09 -28.76 5.78
CA ASN A 383 8.23 -29.38 7.10
C ASN A 383 9.18 -30.58 7.12
N ASP A 384 9.38 -31.26 5.99
CA ASP A 384 10.36 -32.34 5.87
C ASP A 384 11.75 -31.80 5.52
N SER A 385 12.78 -32.49 6.01
CA SER A 385 14.18 -32.05 5.86
C SER A 385 14.65 -32.05 4.40
N ALA A 386 14.04 -32.86 3.52
CA ALA A 386 14.44 -32.93 2.12
C ALA A 386 13.97 -31.68 1.36
N ALA A 387 12.70 -31.28 1.52
CA ALA A 387 12.17 -30.04 0.96
C ALA A 387 12.92 -28.81 1.49
N ILE A 388 13.17 -28.76 2.81
CA ILE A 388 13.95 -27.69 3.45
C ILE A 388 15.36 -27.62 2.83
N GLY A 389 16.08 -28.73 2.76
CA GLY A 389 17.43 -28.79 2.19
C GLY A 389 17.47 -28.37 0.73
N TRP A 390 16.48 -28.79 -0.07
CA TRP A 390 16.36 -28.40 -1.46
C TRP A 390 16.13 -26.89 -1.64
N LEU A 391 15.20 -26.28 -0.89
CA LEU A 391 14.96 -24.83 -0.93
C LEU A 391 16.20 -24.03 -0.57
N LEU A 392 16.93 -24.45 0.48
CA LEU A 392 18.19 -23.81 0.87
C LEU A 392 19.26 -23.94 -0.24
N SER A 393 19.31 -25.07 -0.93
CA SER A 393 20.28 -25.32 -2.01
C SER A 393 20.08 -24.41 -3.23
N ILE A 394 18.82 -24.04 -3.53
CA ILE A 394 18.48 -23.14 -4.64
C ILE A 394 18.53 -21.66 -4.25
N GLY A 395 18.92 -21.33 -3.01
CA GLY A 395 19.27 -19.97 -2.61
C GLY A 395 18.14 -19.13 -2.02
N VAL A 396 17.07 -19.71 -1.49
CA VAL A 396 16.04 -18.91 -0.78
C VAL A 396 16.62 -18.16 0.42
N ASP A 397 16.05 -16.99 0.73
CA ASP A 397 16.53 -16.06 1.75
C ASP A 397 15.97 -16.33 3.14
N GLY A 398 14.88 -17.10 3.23
CA GLY A 398 14.31 -17.56 4.48
C GLY A 398 13.39 -18.75 4.29
N VAL A 399 13.10 -19.48 5.37
CA VAL A 399 12.19 -20.64 5.34
C VAL A 399 11.25 -20.55 6.53
N GLY A 400 9.94 -20.47 6.26
CA GLY A 400 8.88 -20.59 7.25
C GLY A 400 8.50 -22.04 7.47
N SER A 401 8.71 -22.58 8.67
CA SER A 401 8.45 -23.99 8.98
C SER A 401 7.81 -24.15 10.35
N ASP A 402 7.00 -25.20 10.50
CA ASP A 402 6.49 -25.64 11.80
C ASP A 402 7.62 -26.17 12.69
N TYR A 403 8.76 -26.53 12.09
CA TYR A 403 9.92 -27.15 12.74
C TYR A 403 11.20 -26.31 12.54
N PRO A 404 11.37 -25.18 13.27
CA PRO A 404 12.55 -24.32 13.16
C PRO A 404 13.88 -25.07 13.33
N ASP A 405 13.89 -26.09 14.19
CA ASP A 405 15.03 -26.96 14.45
C ASP A 405 15.49 -27.73 13.21
N ARG A 406 14.57 -28.15 12.35
CA ARG A 406 14.92 -28.83 11.09
C ARG A 406 15.58 -27.88 10.10
N VAL A 407 15.09 -26.64 10.02
CA VAL A 407 15.71 -25.60 9.19
C VAL A 407 17.12 -25.28 9.71
N ARG A 408 17.29 -25.18 11.03
CA ARG A 408 18.61 -24.98 11.64
C ARG A 408 19.58 -26.11 11.35
N ALA A 409 19.18 -27.35 11.55
CA ALA A 409 20.01 -28.51 11.23
C ALA A 409 20.42 -28.54 9.74
N ALA A 410 19.50 -28.18 8.84
CA ALA A 410 19.79 -28.11 7.42
C ALA A 410 20.81 -27.01 7.07
N LEU A 411 20.72 -25.82 7.70
CA LEU A 411 21.70 -24.75 7.54
C LEU A 411 23.11 -25.14 7.99
N SER A 412 23.22 -25.85 9.12
CA SER A 412 24.49 -26.41 9.62
C SER A 412 25.10 -27.38 8.61
N ALA A 413 24.28 -28.25 8.02
CA ALA A 413 24.73 -29.26 7.05
C ALA A 413 25.26 -28.66 5.74
N VAL A 414 24.74 -27.51 5.30
CA VAL A 414 25.17 -26.83 4.06
C VAL A 414 26.25 -25.75 4.29
N GLY A 415 26.75 -25.59 5.52
CA GLY A 415 27.83 -24.66 5.85
C GLY A 415 27.45 -23.17 5.78
N ARG A 416 26.16 -22.84 5.89
CA ARG A 416 25.63 -21.46 5.80
C ARG A 416 25.29 -20.85 7.17
N GLU A 417 26.10 -21.12 8.19
CA GLU A 417 25.87 -20.61 9.56
C GLU A 417 26.49 -19.23 9.85
N LYS A 418 27.43 -18.75 9.03
CA LYS A 418 28.25 -17.57 9.34
C LYS A 418 27.98 -16.37 8.47
#